data_AF-A0A957QEY4-F1
#
_entry.id   AF-A0A957QEY4-F1
#
_cell.length_a   1.000
_cell.length_b   1.000
_cell.length_c   1.000
_cell.angle_alpha   90.00
_cell.angle_beta   90.00
_cell.angle_gamma   90.00
#
_symmetry.space_group_name_H-M   'P 1'
#
loop_
_entity.id
_entity.type
_entity.pdbx_description
1 polymer ?
#
loop_
_entity_poly.entity_id
_entity_poly.type
_entity_poly.pdbx_seq_one_letter_code
_entity_poly.pdbx_strand_id
1 'polypeptide(L)' 'MYDLQQPQSSLPICPICGAKMQPNQIAACATYLGHTYLFCSQACYLRFYRRPEVFLVALAHAEDPHLGYPCPNQST' A
#
# COMPACT_ATOMS: atom_id res chain seq x y z
N MET A 1 -33.85 0.78 5.28
CA MET A 1 -32.99 1.71 4.52
C MET A 1 -31.63 1.05 4.44
N TYR A 2 -31.23 0.56 3.26
CA TYR A 2 -29.90 -0.01 3.08
C TYR A 2 -28.89 1.13 3.06
N ASP A 3 -28.04 1.18 4.07
CA ASP A 3 -26.86 2.04 4.07
C ASP A 3 -25.94 1.51 2.95
N LEU A 4 -25.98 2.16 1.79
CA LEU A 4 -24.95 2.00 0.77
C LEU A 4 -23.70 2.68 1.32
N GLN A 5 -23.07 2.02 2.31
CA GLN A 5 -21.83 2.46 2.91
C GLN A 5 -20.86 2.72 1.77
N GLN A 6 -20.55 3.99 1.58
CA GLN A 6 -19.82 4.53 0.45
C GLN A 6 -18.51 3.76 0.23
N PRO A 7 -18.04 3.58 -1.02
CA PRO A 7 -16.74 2.97 -1.25
C PRO A 7 -15.72 3.85 -0.51
N GLN A 8 -15.17 3.32 0.58
CA GLN A 8 -14.16 3.99 1.39
C GLN A 8 -13.00 4.28 0.45
N SER A 9 -12.97 5.53 -0.04
CA SER A 9 -12.17 5.99 -1.17
C SER A 9 -10.73 6.20 -0.72
N SER A 10 -10.11 5.15 -0.18
CA SER A 10 -8.68 5.15 0.05
C SER A 10 -8.02 4.96 -1.31
N LEU A 11 -7.61 6.08 -1.93
CA LEU A 11 -6.82 6.01 -3.16
C LEU A 11 -5.59 5.15 -2.87
N PRO A 12 -5.30 4.13 -3.71
CA PRO A 12 -4.16 3.29 -3.49
C PRO A 12 -2.87 4.12 -3.52
N ILE A 13 -2.08 4.00 -2.46
CA ILE A 13 -0.80 4.69 -2.31
C ILE A 13 0.30 3.79 -2.87
N CYS A 14 1.17 4.35 -3.71
CA CYS A 14 2.34 3.63 -4.20
C CYS A 14 3.33 3.46 -3.04
N PRO A 15 3.72 2.22 -2.66
CA PRO A 15 4.62 2.01 -1.54
C PRO A 15 6.06 2.49 -1.81
N ILE A 16 6.39 2.79 -3.07
CA ILE A 16 7.68 3.34 -3.47
C ILE A 16 7.68 4.87 -3.47
N CYS A 17 6.61 5.49 -4.00
CA CYS A 17 6.55 6.93 -4.18
C CYS A 17 5.87 7.66 -3.02
N GLY A 18 5.08 6.97 -2.19
CA GLY A 18 4.28 7.57 -1.11
C GLY A 18 3.10 8.41 -1.59
N ALA A 19 2.90 8.55 -2.91
CA ALA A 19 1.81 9.32 -3.49
C ALA A 19 0.53 8.48 -3.62
N LYS A 20 -0.61 9.10 -3.27
CA LYS A 20 -1.95 8.60 -3.58
C LYS A 20 -2.14 8.59 -5.10
N MET A 21 -2.60 7.48 -5.64
CA MET A 21 -2.84 7.32 -7.07
C MET A 21 -4.27 6.89 -7.31
N GLN A 22 -4.80 7.31 -8.43
CA GLN A 22 -6.10 6.85 -8.88
C GLN A 22 -6.00 5.40 -9.37
N PRO A 23 -7.08 4.61 -9.30
CA PRO A 23 -7.08 3.23 -9.79
C PRO A 23 -6.76 3.14 -11.30
N ASN A 24 -7.04 4.18 -12.08
CA ASN A 24 -6.68 4.27 -13.49
C ASN A 24 -5.19 4.59 -13.74
N GLN A 25 -4.43 4.97 -12.72
CA GLN A 25 -2.99 5.27 -12.78
C GLN A 25 -2.13 4.06 -12.35
N ILE A 26 -2.76 2.95 -11.97
CA ILE A 26 -2.06 1.72 -11.60
C ILE A 26 -1.49 1.09 -12.88
N ALA A 27 -0.17 1.10 -13.01
CA ALA A 27 0.51 0.43 -14.11
C ALA A 27 0.81 -1.04 -13.81
N ALA A 28 1.02 -1.38 -12.54
CA ALA A 28 1.37 -2.74 -12.11
C ALA A 28 0.84 -3.03 -10.70
N CYS A 29 0.64 -4.32 -10.40
CA CYS A 29 0.26 -4.81 -9.09
C CYS A 29 1.08 -6.06 -8.71
N ALA A 30 1.33 -6.25 -7.42
CA ALA A 30 2.05 -7.39 -6.87
C ALA A 30 1.28 -7.96 -5.70
N THR A 31 1.18 -9.28 -5.62
CA THR A 31 0.66 -9.94 -4.42
C THR A 31 1.83 -10.43 -3.58
N TYR A 32 1.92 -9.99 -2.32
CA TYR A 32 2.98 -10.39 -1.39
C TYR A 32 2.39 -10.58 0.01
N LEU A 33 2.71 -11.71 0.67
CA LEU A 33 2.15 -12.11 1.96
C LEU A 33 0.60 -12.08 2.02
N GLY A 34 -0.07 -12.37 0.88
CA GLY A 34 -1.53 -12.33 0.78
C GLY A 34 -2.12 -10.92 0.64
N HIS A 35 -1.29 -9.89 0.48
CA HIS A 35 -1.71 -8.51 0.25
C HIS A 35 -1.38 -8.05 -1.16
N THR A 36 -2.30 -7.30 -1.77
CA THR A 36 -2.12 -6.72 -3.11
C THR A 36 -1.59 -5.30 -3.01
N TYR A 37 -0.37 -5.09 -3.52
CA TYR A 37 0.28 -3.78 -3.62
C TYR A 37 0.15 -3.24 -5.04
N LEU A 38 -0.05 -1.93 -5.15
CA LEU A 38 -0.30 -1.23 -6.41
C LEU A 38 0.81 -0.23 -6.70
N PHE A 39 1.24 -0.12 -7.95
CA PHE A 39 2.38 0.68 -8.37
C PHE A 39 2.02 1.62 -9.52
N CYS A 40 2.48 2.88 -9.46
CA CYS A 40 2.33 3.85 -10.57
C CYS A 40 3.04 3.41 -11.85
N SER A 41 4.06 2.57 -11.74
CA SER A 41 4.96 2.26 -12.85
C SER A 41 5.64 0.91 -12.67
N GLN A 42 6.05 0.32 -13.78
CA GLN A 42 6.87 -0.89 -13.81
C GLN A 42 8.17 -0.72 -12.99
N ALA A 43 8.77 0.47 -13.03
CA ALA A 43 9.98 0.78 -12.27
C ALA A 43 9.75 0.67 -10.75
N CYS A 44 8.59 1.12 -10.26
CA CYS A 44 8.23 0.98 -8.85
C CYS A 44 8.00 -0.48 -8.47
N TYR A 45 7.31 -1.24 -9.32
CA TYR A 45 7.18 -2.69 -9.14
C TYR A 45 8.54 -3.39 -9.03
N LEU A 46 9.49 -3.08 -9.93
CA LEU A 46 10.83 -3.68 -9.90
C LEU A 46 11.62 -3.32 -8.63
N ARG A 47 11.49 -2.07 -8.14
CA ARG A 47 12.11 -1.66 -6.87
C ARG A 47 11.54 -2.43 -5.70
N PHE A 48 10.21 -2.58 -5.65
CA PHE A 48 9.53 -3.37 -4.64
C PHE A 48 9.96 -4.83 -4.70
N TYR A 49 9.96 -5.44 -5.89
CA TYR A 49 10.36 -6.83 -6.09
C TYR A 49 11.79 -7.12 -5.62
N ARG A 50 12.71 -6.16 -5.78
CA ARG A 50 14.10 -6.33 -5.31
C ARG A 50 14.21 -6.31 -3.78
N ARG A 51 13.36 -5.57 -3.07
CA ARG A 51 13.45 -5.38 -1.60
C ARG A 51 12.07 -5.23 -0.95
N PRO A 52 11.18 -6.23 -1.03
CA PRO A 52 9.79 -6.07 -0.58
C PRO A 52 9.73 -5.81 0.93
N GLU A 53 10.53 -6.53 1.73
CA GLU A 53 10.60 -6.42 3.19
C GLU A 53 10.82 -4.98 3.69
N VAL A 54 11.73 -4.24 3.06
CA VAL A 54 12.06 -2.87 3.47
C VAL A 54 10.88 -1.94 3.25
N PHE A 55 10.20 -2.08 2.11
CA PHE A 55 9.02 -1.28 1.83
C PHE A 55 7.87 -1.67 2.76
N LEU A 56 7.68 -2.95 3.06
CA LEU A 56 6.64 -3.40 3.98
C LEU A 56 6.82 -2.87 5.40
N VAL A 57 8.05 -2.88 5.91
CA VAL A 57 8.39 -2.30 7.22
C VAL A 57 8.10 -0.80 7.21
N ALA A 58 8.48 -0.08 6.15
CA ALA A 58 8.18 1.35 6.02
C ALA A 58 6.67 1.65 5.96
N LEU A 59 5.87 0.79 5.30
CA LEU A 59 4.40 0.92 5.29
C LEU A 59 3.80 0.65 6.67
N ALA A 60 4.30 -0.37 7.39
CA ALA A 60 3.80 -0.72 8.71
C ALA A 60 4.12 0.33 9.80
N HIS A 61 5.16 1.14 9.60
CA HIS A 61 5.52 2.24 10.50
C HIS A 61 5.02 3.61 10.04
N ALA A 62 4.30 3.69 8.90
CA ALA A 62 3.65 4.92 8.52
C ALA A 62 2.49 5.20 9.50
N GLU A 63 2.60 6.30 10.22
CA GLU A 63 1.63 6.83 11.20
C GLU A 63 0.25 7.21 10.61
N ASP A 64 0.06 7.01 9.30
CA ASP A 64 -1.22 7.18 8.61
C ASP A 64 -1.99 5.84 8.59
N PRO A 65 -3.16 5.74 9.27
CA PRO A 65 -3.88 4.48 9.52
C PRO A 65 -4.49 3.82 8.26
N HIS A 66 -4.29 4.43 7.07
CA HIS A 66 -4.78 3.88 5.82
C HIS A 66 -3.78 2.94 5.11
N LEU A 67 -2.58 2.79 5.67
CA LEU A 67 -1.54 1.88 5.19
C LEU A 67 -1.28 0.84 6.30
N GLY A 68 -1.88 -0.35 6.18
CA GLY A 68 -1.71 -1.45 7.13
C GLY A 68 -0.23 -1.73 7.40
N TYR A 69 0.20 -2.13 8.59
CA TYR A 69 -0.35 -3.09 9.55
C TYR A 69 0.14 -2.63 10.94
N PRO A 70 -0.64 -2.73 12.04
CA PRO A 70 -0.13 -2.41 13.36
C PRO A 70 1.02 -3.38 13.70
N CYS A 71 2.20 -2.83 13.99
CA CYS A 71 3.32 -3.60 14.50
C CYS A 71 2.93 -4.24 15.85
N PRO A 72 3.02 -5.57 16.02
CA PRO A 72 2.61 -6.21 17.27
C PRO A 72 3.57 -5.98 18.45
N ASN A 73 4.64 -5.18 18.31
CA ASN A 73 5.58 -4.96 19.41
C ASN A 73 6.45 -3.69 19.31
N GLN A 74 5.83 -2.51 19.35
CA GLN A 74 6.55 -1.28 19.70
C GLN A 74 6.26 -0.97 21.18
N SER A 75 7.05 -1.58 22.07
CA SER A 75 7.10 -1.22 23.50
C SER A 75 8.55 -1.18 23.96
N THR A 76 9.13 0.01 23.88
CA THR A 76 10.14 0.52 24.81
C THR A 76 10.06 2.04 24.80
#